data_AF-A0A167SR36-F1
#
_entry.id   AF-A0A167SR36-F1
#
_cell.length_a   1.000
_cell.length_b   1.000
_cell.length_c   1.000
_cell.angle_alpha   90.00
_cell.angle_beta   90.00
_cell.angle_gamma   90.00
#
_symmetry.space_group_name_H-M   'P 1'
#
loop_
_entity.id
_entity.type
_entity.pdbx_description
1 polymer ?
#
loop_
_entity_poly.entity_id
_entity_poly.type
_entity_poly.pdbx_seq_one_letter_code
_entity_poly.pdbx_strand_id
1 'polypeptide(L)' 'SQTDPIVRYGKHFGRTISAVTDIVILITNGLDRLATIEEGTTAVENLPLEERREHDIFLSLLKLVPKLDE' A
#
# COMPACT_ATOMS: atom_id res chain seq x y z
N SER A 1 -12.20 -10.86 -32.10
CA SER A 1 -12.43 -9.45 -32.46
C SER A 1 -11.16 -8.68 -32.15
N GLN A 2 -10.75 -7.76 -33.03
CA GLN A 2 -9.55 -6.95 -32.84
C GLN A 2 -9.94 -5.73 -31.98
N THR A 3 -9.51 -5.69 -30.73
CA THR A 3 -9.79 -4.56 -29.83
C THR A 3 -8.99 -3.35 -30.29
N ASP A 4 -9.64 -2.18 -30.32
CA ASP A 4 -9.01 -0.90 -30.69
C ASP A 4 -7.71 -0.69 -29.87
N PRO A 5 -6.57 -0.39 -30.53
CA PRO A 5 -5.30 -0.13 -29.85
C PRO A 5 -5.41 0.92 -28.73
N ILE A 6 -6.18 1.99 -28.91
CA ILE A 6 -6.38 3.06 -27.92
C ILE A 6 -7.07 2.50 -26.66
N VAL A 7 -8.09 1.66 -26.82
CA VAL A 7 -8.79 1.00 -25.70
C VAL A 7 -7.85 0.06 -24.95
N ARG A 8 -6.96 -0.65 -25.68
CA ARG A 8 -5.96 -1.52 -25.06
C ARG A 8 -4.94 -0.70 -24.25
N TYR A 9 -4.40 0.38 -24.81
CA TYR A 9 -3.45 1.25 -24.13
C TYR A 9 -4.08 1.94 -22.91
N GLY A 10 -5.31 2.44 -23.03
CA GLY A 10 -6.05 3.03 -21.92
C GLY A 10 -6.27 2.04 -20.77
N LYS A 11 -6.61 0.78 -21.08
CA LYS A 11 -6.73 -0.28 -20.07
C LYS A 11 -5.41 -0.58 -19.37
N HIS A 12 -4.30 -0.62 -20.10
CA HIS A 12 -2.98 -0.83 -19.50
C HIS A 12 -2.59 0.35 -18.61
N PHE A 13 -2.73 1.58 -19.11
CA PHE A 13 -2.45 2.80 -18.34
C PHE A 13 -3.28 2.86 -17.06
N GLY A 14 -4.59 2.63 -17.14
CA GLY A 14 -5.48 2.63 -15.97
C GLY A 14 -5.08 1.58 -14.92
N ARG A 15 -4.68 0.37 -15.35
CA ARG A 15 -4.19 -0.67 -14.42
C ARG A 15 -2.87 -0.28 -13.76
N THR A 16 -1.96 0.34 -14.52
CA THR A 16 -0.69 0.82 -13.98
C THR A 16 -0.92 1.92 -12.95
N ILE A 17 -1.75 2.91 -13.27
CA ILE A 17 -2.06 4.00 -12.33
C ILE A 17 -2.77 3.45 -11.09
N SER A 18 -3.75 2.54 -11.23
CA SER A 18 -4.41 1.90 -10.09
C SER A 18 -3.38 1.23 -9.17
N ALA A 19 -2.53 0.35 -9.71
CA ALA A 19 -1.52 -0.33 -8.91
C ALA A 19 -0.55 0.63 -8.22
N VAL A 20 -0.21 1.74 -8.87
CA VAL A 20 0.64 2.80 -8.29
C VAL A 20 -0.11 3.58 -7.20
N THR A 21 -1.37 3.94 -7.41
CA THR A 21 -2.17 4.61 -6.39
C THR A 21 -2.37 3.71 -5.18
N ASP A 22 -2.63 2.42 -5.40
CA ASP A 22 -2.81 1.42 -4.34
C ASP A 22 -1.53 1.30 -3.49
N ILE A 23 -0.34 1.26 -4.10
CA ILE A 23 0.92 1.20 -3.33
C ILE A 23 1.21 2.49 -2.56
N VAL A 24 0.87 3.66 -3.12
CA VAL A 24 1.07 4.95 -2.45
C VAL A 24 0.15 5.04 -1.22
N ILE A 25 -1.12 4.64 -1.35
CA ILE A 25 -2.06 4.61 -0.23
C ILE A 25 -1.58 3.63 0.85
N LEU A 26 -1.14 2.43 0.46
CA LEU A 26 -0.62 1.43 1.38
C LEU A 26 0.56 1.96 2.21
N ILE A 27 1.51 2.64 1.56
CA ILE A 27 2.70 3.19 2.22
C ILE A 27 2.31 4.34 3.16
N THR A 28 1.50 5.30 2.70
CA THR A 28 1.08 6.45 3.51
C THR A 28 0.31 5.99 4.75
N ASN A 29 -0.71 5.14 4.58
CA ASN A 29 -1.48 4.61 5.70
C ASN A 29 -0.60 3.76 6.62
N GLY A 30 0.38 3.04 6.08
CA GLY A 30 1.37 2.28 6.85
C GLY A 30 2.21 3.16 7.77
N LEU A 31 2.73 4.29 7.26
CA LEU A 31 3.51 5.26 8.02
C LEU A 31 2.69 5.92 9.13
N ASP A 32 1.46 6.36 8.82
CA ASP A 32 0.57 6.96 9.81
C ASP A 32 0.23 5.97 10.94
N ARG A 33 -0.03 4.71 10.59
CA ARG A 33 -0.25 3.64 11.58
C ARG A 33 1.00 3.39 12.43
N LEU A 34 2.18 3.35 11.82
CA LEU A 34 3.44 3.17 12.56
C LEU A 34 3.63 4.27 13.60
N ALA A 35 3.46 5.54 13.20
CA ALA A 35 3.56 6.68 14.11
C ALA A 35 2.56 6.61 15.27
N THR A 36 1.28 6.34 14.97
CA THR A 36 0.23 6.24 16.00
C THR A 36 0.44 5.08 16.99
N ILE A 37 1.01 3.96 16.51
CA ILE A 37 1.38 2.80 17.34
C ILE A 37 2.58 3.14 18.23
N GLU A 38 3.61 3.81 17.70
CA GLU A 38 4.78 4.25 18.47
C GLU A 38 4.40 5.27 19.56
N GLU A 39 3.46 6.17 19.27
CA GLU A 39 2.88 7.10 20.24
C GLU A 39 1.95 6.42 21.26
N GLY A 40 1.63 5.12 21.07
CA GLY A 40 0.74 4.35 21.94
C GLY A 40 -0.73 4.77 21.87
N THR A 41 -1.11 5.55 20.85
CA THR A 41 -2.50 6.03 20.66
C THR A 41 -3.40 4.96 20.05
N THR A 42 -2.80 3.96 19.39
CA THR A 42 -3.48 2.80 18.79
C THR A 42 -2.60 1.56 18.95
N ALA A 43 -3.21 0.38 18.87
CA ALA A 43 -2.49 -0.89 18.84
C ALA A 43 -2.96 -1.71 17.63
N VAL A 44 -2.07 -2.50 17.03
CA VAL A 44 -2.33 -3.26 15.78
C VAL A 44 -3.55 -4.17 15.92
N GLU A 45 -3.72 -4.80 17.08
CA GLU A 45 -4.83 -5.69 17.41
C GLU A 45 -6.20 -5.01 17.40
N ASN A 46 -6.24 -3.69 17.58
CA ASN A 46 -7.46 -2.90 17.57
C ASN A 46 -7.87 -2.46 16.16
N LEU A 47 -7.00 -2.68 15.15
CA LEU A 47 -7.29 -2.33 13.77
C LEU A 47 -8.27 -3.33 13.12
N PRO A 48 -9.09 -2.86 12.15
CA PRO A 48 -9.87 -3.73 11.29
C PRO A 48 -9.01 -4.82 10.62
N LEU A 49 -9.60 -5.96 10.31
CA LEU A 49 -8.87 -7.10 9.73
C LEU A 49 -8.12 -6.72 8.44
N GLU A 50 -8.73 -5.90 7.59
CA GLU A 50 -8.14 -5.45 6.34
C GLU A 50 -6.93 -4.55 6.58
N GLU A 51 -7.06 -3.55 7.46
CA GLU A 51 -5.96 -2.66 7.83
C GLU A 51 -4.80 -3.39 8.50
N ARG A 52 -5.06 -4.43 9.30
CA ARG A 52 -4.01 -5.29 9.84
C ARG A 52 -3.21 -5.97 8.73
N ARG A 53 -3.91 -6.55 7.75
CA ARG A 53 -3.25 -7.20 6.60
C ARG A 53 -2.44 -6.20 5.78
N GLU A 54 -2.98 -5.01 5.55
CA GLU A 54 -2.25 -3.93 4.89
C GLU A 54 -1.01 -3.51 5.68
N HIS A 55 -1.13 -3.39 7.00
CA HIS A 55 0.00 -3.04 7.86
C HIS A 55 1.08 -4.13 7.84
N ASP A 56 0.71 -5.42 7.83
CA ASP A 56 1.66 -6.53 7.67
C ASP A 56 2.40 -6.48 6.32
N ILE A 57 1.70 -6.14 5.23
CA ILE A 57 2.31 -5.95 3.91
C ILE A 57 3.26 -4.75 3.94
N PHE A 58 2.84 -3.63 4.53
CA PHE A 58 3.68 -2.46 4.71
C PHE A 58 4.98 -2.77 5.47
N LEU A 59 4.90 -3.46 6.62
CA LEU A 59 6.08 -3.88 7.39
C LEU A 59 6.98 -4.82 6.58
N SER A 60 6.38 -5.69 5.76
CA SER A 60 7.14 -6.56 4.86
C SER A 60 7.88 -5.76 3.78
N LEU A 61 7.25 -4.72 3.23
CA LEU A 61 7.88 -3.81 2.25
C LEU A 61 9.02 -2.98 2.87
N LEU A 62 8.84 -2.49 4.09
CA LEU A 62 9.89 -1.76 4.81
C LEU A 62 11.16 -2.61 4.94
N LYS A 63 11.03 -3.88 5.33
CA LYS A 63 12.16 -4.83 5.47
C LYS A 63 12.91 -5.11 4.17
N LEU A 64 12.31 -4.85 3.02
CA LEU A 64 12.95 -5.04 1.72
C LEU A 64 13.86 -3.86 1.34
N VAL A 65 13.74 -2.72 2.03
CA VAL A 65 14.58 -1.55 1.80
C VAL A 65 15.62 -1.47 2.93
N PRO A 66 16.88 -1.83 2.67
CA PRO A 66 17.91 -1.78 3.70
C PRO A 66 18.05 -0.34 4.25
N LYS A 67 18.13 -0.21 5.58
CA LYS A 67 18.33 1.05 6.33
C LYS A 67 17.12 2.00 6.40
N LEU A 68 15.91 1.50 6.20
CA LEU A 68 14.70 2.33 6.32
C LEU A 68 14.04 2.24 7.71
N ASP A 69 14.34 1.18 8.46
CA ASP A 69 13.85 0.89 9.81
C ASP A 69 14.95 1.00 10.89
N GLU A 70 16.15 1.47 10.52
CA GLU A 70 17.33 1.65 11.39
C GLU A 70 17.50 3.10 11.88
#